data_AF-A0A916HCN1-F1
#
_entry.id   AF-A0A916HCN1-F1
#
_cell.length_a   1.000
_cell.length_b   1.000
_cell.length_c   1.000
_cell.angle_alpha   90.00
_cell.angle_beta   90.00
_cell.angle_gamma   90.00
#
_symmetry.space_group_name_H-M   'P 1'
#
loop_
_entity.id
_entity.type
_entity.pdbx_description
1 polymer ?
#
loop_
_entity_poly.entity_id
_entity_poly.type
_entity_poly.pdbx_seq_one_letter_code
_entity_poly.pdbx_strand_id
1 'polypeptide(L)'
;MLRPAHIGHLALLRSLIRDAARDGAFDPALGWDSPAATRFFGELRQALKTGYFVVEDHASGTVRTVAVPGYVYWADETGSSEAPVGFGLFRAVDDGYELWLAGLEAHLRGKGHGRAMLQALFSTSTGRRTKVMRVRRSARSAGALAHLLAEHGFTATRETDRETWFVRVAPLPPDTPRAARPRRPLH
;
A
#
# COMPACT_ATOMS: atom_id res chain seq x y z
N MET A 1 -14.69 -0.29 0.63
CA MET A 1 -14.31 -1.10 1.82
C MET A 1 -12.97 -1.82 1.60
N LEU A 2 -12.17 -2.06 2.66
CA LEU A 2 -10.94 -2.88 2.58
C LEU A 2 -11.13 -4.27 3.20
N ARG A 3 -10.49 -5.28 2.61
CA ARG A 3 -10.35 -6.63 3.18
C ARG A 3 -8.93 -7.15 3.02
N PRO A 4 -8.47 -8.08 3.87
CA PRO A 4 -7.17 -8.73 3.69
C PRO A 4 -7.08 -9.41 2.32
N ALA A 5 -5.94 -9.25 1.66
CA ALA A 5 -5.65 -9.94 0.42
C ALA A 5 -5.33 -11.42 0.69
N HIS A 6 -5.75 -12.31 -0.20
CA HIS A 6 -5.43 -13.72 -0.18
C HIS A 6 -5.13 -14.21 -1.59
N ILE A 7 -4.73 -15.47 -1.72
CA ILE A 7 -4.28 -16.08 -2.98
C ILE A 7 -5.28 -15.95 -4.14
N GLY A 8 -6.58 -15.88 -3.87
CA GLY A 8 -7.64 -15.71 -4.87
C GLY A 8 -7.60 -14.35 -5.58
N HIS A 9 -6.97 -13.34 -4.97
CA HIS A 9 -6.82 -12.01 -5.56
C HIS A 9 -5.57 -11.86 -6.45
N LEU A 10 -4.74 -12.91 -6.59
CA LEU A 10 -3.48 -12.81 -7.33
C LEU A 10 -3.67 -12.35 -8.77
N ALA A 11 -4.72 -12.83 -9.45
CA ALA A 11 -5.00 -12.44 -10.83
C ALA A 11 -5.24 -10.92 -10.95
N LEU A 12 -6.06 -10.36 -10.06
CA LEU A 12 -6.32 -8.92 -9.97
C LEU A 12 -5.04 -8.14 -9.68
N LEU A 13 -4.31 -8.52 -8.61
CA LEU A 13 -3.08 -7.83 -8.23
C LEU A 13 -2.07 -7.84 -9.38
N ARG A 14 -1.90 -8.97 -10.05
CA ARG A 14 -1.02 -9.08 -11.22
C ARG A 14 -1.45 -8.15 -12.35
N SER A 15 -2.74 -8.06 -12.65
CA SER A 15 -3.26 -7.13 -13.67
C SER A 15 -2.96 -5.68 -13.30
N LEU A 16 -3.35 -5.25 -12.10
CA LEU A 16 -3.18 -3.87 -11.67
C LEU A 16 -1.72 -3.46 -11.53
N ILE A 17 -0.84 -4.38 -11.09
CA ILE A 17 0.62 -4.14 -11.02
C ILE A 17 1.20 -3.99 -12.43
N ARG A 18 0.79 -4.83 -13.39
CA ARG A 18 1.23 -4.71 -14.80
C ARG A 18 0.83 -3.38 -15.40
N ASP A 19 -0.42 -2.98 -15.22
CA ASP A 19 -0.94 -1.75 -15.80
C ASP A 19 -0.27 -0.52 -15.17
N ALA A 20 -0.11 -0.52 -13.84
CA ALA A 20 0.61 0.54 -13.14
C ALA A 20 2.11 0.60 -13.53
N ALA A 21 2.76 -0.54 -13.79
CA ALA A 21 4.14 -0.57 -14.29
C ALA A 21 4.25 0.03 -15.70
N ARG A 22 3.29 -0.27 -16.59
CA ARG A 22 3.22 0.33 -17.94
C ARG A 22 2.95 1.83 -17.89
N ASP A 23 2.17 2.27 -16.91
CA ASP A 23 1.91 3.69 -16.64
C ASP A 23 3.09 4.41 -15.94
N GLY A 24 4.20 3.71 -15.70
CA GLY A 24 5.41 4.26 -15.08
C GLY A 24 5.33 4.43 -13.57
N ALA A 25 4.30 3.90 -12.92
CA ALA A 25 4.10 4.00 -11.47
C ALA A 25 4.94 2.97 -10.69
N PHE A 26 5.21 1.82 -11.28
CA PHE A 26 6.04 0.75 -10.71
C PHE A 26 7.28 0.46 -11.55
N ASP A 27 8.07 -0.53 -11.14
CA ASP A 27 9.19 -1.03 -11.94
C ASP A 27 8.71 -1.46 -13.33
N PRO A 28 9.25 -0.88 -14.42
CA PRO A 28 8.82 -1.21 -15.78
C PRO A 28 9.02 -2.69 -16.14
N ALA A 29 9.95 -3.40 -15.49
CA ALA A 29 10.15 -4.83 -15.70
C ALA A 29 8.93 -5.67 -15.30
N LEU A 30 8.05 -5.14 -14.44
CA LEU A 30 6.80 -5.79 -14.02
C LEU A 30 5.67 -5.67 -15.05
N GLY A 31 5.79 -4.75 -16.01
CA GLY A 31 4.76 -4.49 -17.04
C GLY A 31 4.66 -5.56 -18.12
N TRP A 32 5.66 -6.44 -18.22
CA TRP A 32 5.80 -7.45 -19.27
C TRP A 32 6.27 -8.78 -18.69
N ASP A 33 6.17 -9.85 -19.49
CA ASP A 33 6.75 -11.14 -19.11
C ASP A 33 8.28 -11.04 -19.15
N SER A 34 8.89 -10.97 -17.97
CA SER A 34 10.34 -10.87 -17.77
C SER A 34 10.77 -11.79 -16.62
N PRO A 35 12.06 -12.17 -16.54
CA PRO A 35 12.55 -12.95 -15.40
C PRO A 35 12.26 -12.27 -14.05
N ALA A 36 12.38 -10.94 -13.99
CA ALA A 36 12.06 -10.15 -12.82
C ALA A 36 10.57 -10.22 -12.45
N ALA A 37 9.67 -10.10 -13.43
CA ALA A 37 8.23 -10.24 -13.21
C ALA A 37 7.87 -11.65 -12.73
N THR A 38 8.44 -12.69 -13.34
CA THR A 38 8.20 -14.09 -12.94
C THR A 38 8.60 -14.33 -11.49
N ARG A 39 9.80 -13.87 -11.09
CA ARG A 39 10.26 -13.95 -9.70
C ARG A 39 9.33 -13.20 -8.76
N PHE A 40 9.05 -11.93 -9.06
CA PHE A 40 8.20 -11.07 -8.24
C PHE A 40 6.79 -11.66 -8.03
N PHE A 41 6.13 -12.12 -9.10
CA PHE A 41 4.78 -12.69 -8.98
C PHE A 41 4.79 -14.08 -8.31
N GLY A 42 5.89 -14.83 -8.42
CA GLY A 42 6.11 -16.06 -7.65
C GLY A 42 6.21 -15.78 -6.14
N GLU A 43 7.01 -14.79 -5.75
CA GLU A 43 7.14 -14.36 -4.36
C GLU A 43 5.83 -13.75 -3.83
N LEU A 44 5.12 -12.95 -4.64
CA LEU A 44 3.80 -12.41 -4.28
C LEU A 44 2.77 -13.52 -4.05
N ARG A 45 2.76 -14.54 -4.91
CA ARG A 45 1.90 -15.72 -4.74
C ARG A 45 2.16 -16.40 -3.40
N GLN A 46 3.43 -16.54 -3.01
CA GLN A 46 3.80 -17.13 -1.73
C GLN A 46 3.37 -16.24 -0.56
N ALA A 47 3.61 -14.94 -0.65
CA ALA A 47 3.23 -13.98 0.39
C ALA A 47 1.71 -13.90 0.60
N LEU A 48 0.91 -14.03 -0.46
CA LEU A 48 -0.54 -14.11 -0.33
C LEU A 48 -1.04 -15.41 0.35
N LYS A 49 -0.18 -16.42 0.48
CA LYS A 49 -0.46 -17.65 1.24
C LYS A 49 0.05 -17.59 2.67
N THR A 50 1.25 -17.03 2.87
CA THR A 50 1.97 -17.11 4.15
C THR A 50 2.00 -15.80 4.94
N GLY A 51 1.77 -14.67 4.26
CA GLY A 51 1.95 -13.31 4.80
C GLY A 51 3.37 -12.73 4.62
N TYR A 52 4.29 -13.47 3.99
CA TYR A 52 5.70 -13.10 3.94
C TYR A 52 6.33 -13.21 2.55
N PHE A 53 7.19 -12.24 2.20
CA PHE A 53 8.15 -12.32 1.11
C PHE A 53 9.49 -12.86 1.63
N VAL A 54 10.19 -13.65 0.81
CA VAL A 54 11.57 -14.04 1.05
C VAL A 54 12.44 -13.12 0.20
N VAL A 55 13.21 -12.26 0.84
CA VAL A 55 14.07 -11.27 0.18
C VAL A 55 15.52 -11.61 0.48
N GLU A 56 16.33 -11.71 -0.56
CA GLU A 56 17.77 -11.83 -0.42
C GLU A 56 18.36 -10.44 -0.20
N ASP A 57 19.11 -10.26 0.88
CA ASP A 57 19.89 -9.05 1.12
C ASP A 57 21.14 -9.09 0.24
N HIS A 58 21.14 -8.32 -0.84
CA HIS A 58 22.26 -8.26 -1.79
C HIS A 58 23.58 -7.78 -1.18
N ALA A 59 23.55 -7.06 -0.04
CA ALA A 59 24.78 -6.60 0.60
C ALA A 59 25.41 -7.67 1.49
N SER A 60 24.61 -8.56 2.08
CA SER A 60 25.07 -9.58 3.03
C SER A 60 24.93 -11.02 2.52
N GLY A 61 24.33 -11.23 1.35
CA GLY A 61 23.98 -12.55 0.83
C GLY A 61 22.97 -13.31 1.70
N THR A 62 22.37 -12.65 2.70
CA THR A 62 21.52 -13.30 3.69
C THR A 62 20.07 -13.29 3.25
N VAL A 63 19.43 -14.45 3.29
CA VAL A 63 18.00 -14.58 3.04
C VAL A 63 17.21 -14.10 4.25
N ARG A 64 16.36 -13.09 4.07
CA ARG A 64 15.50 -12.53 5.11
C ARG A 64 14.03 -12.70 4.74
N THR A 65 13.20 -12.97 5.74
CA THR A 65 11.75 -13.00 5.60
C THR A 65 11.17 -11.65 5.97
N VAL A 66 10.42 -11.04 5.05
CA VAL A 66 9.80 -9.71 5.24
C VAL A 66 8.29 -9.87 5.23
N ALA A 67 7.62 -9.38 6.27
CA ALA A 67 6.16 -9.40 6.30
C ALA A 67 5.60 -8.45 5.22
N VAL A 68 4.64 -8.96 4.43
CA VAL A 68 3.96 -8.18 3.39
C VAL A 68 2.45 -8.26 3.57
N PRO A 69 1.89 -7.48 4.51
CA PRO A 69 0.44 -7.38 4.66
C PRO A 69 -0.19 -6.79 3.40
N GLY A 70 -1.14 -7.51 2.81
CA GLY A 70 -1.87 -7.06 1.63
C GLY A 70 -3.34 -6.81 1.94
N TYR A 71 -3.91 -5.80 1.28
CA TYR A 71 -5.34 -5.49 1.33
C TYR A 71 -5.86 -5.24 -0.08
N VAL A 72 -7.12 -5.57 -0.29
CA VAL A 72 -7.89 -5.30 -1.51
C VAL A 72 -9.06 -4.36 -1.20
N TYR A 73 -9.41 -3.53 -2.17
CA TYR A 73 -10.38 -2.45 -2.06
C TYR A 73 -11.58 -2.67 -2.98
N TRP A 74 -12.79 -2.51 -2.43
CA TRP A 74 -14.06 -2.49 -3.15
C TRP A 74 -14.60 -1.06 -3.20
N ALA A 75 -15.05 -0.64 -4.39
CA ALA A 75 -15.66 0.67 -4.61
C ALA A 75 -17.03 0.79 -3.93
N ASP A 76 -17.82 -0.29 -3.92
CA ASP A 76 -19.15 -0.34 -3.31
C ASP A 76 -19.14 -1.04 -1.93
N GLU A 77 -20.02 -0.59 -1.04
CA GLU A 77 -20.26 -1.12 0.30
C GLU A 77 -21.41 -2.15 0.33
N THR A 78 -22.29 -2.15 -0.68
CA THR A 78 -23.58 -2.86 -0.65
C THR A 78 -23.52 -4.37 -0.87
N GLY A 79 -22.33 -4.97 -0.95
CA GLY A 79 -22.20 -6.43 -0.97
C GLY A 79 -22.69 -7.10 -2.26
N SER A 80 -22.92 -6.33 -3.32
CA SER A 80 -22.99 -6.86 -4.68
C SER A 80 -21.68 -7.61 -4.98
N SER A 81 -21.78 -8.69 -5.76
CA SER A 81 -20.71 -9.62 -6.16
C SER A 81 -19.60 -8.98 -7.02
N GLU A 82 -19.33 -7.68 -6.86
CA GLU A 82 -18.28 -7.00 -7.60
C GLU A 82 -16.89 -7.41 -7.10
N ALA A 83 -16.00 -7.60 -8.07
CA ALA A 83 -14.60 -7.87 -7.82
C ALA A 83 -13.94 -6.67 -7.11
N PRO A 84 -12.88 -6.90 -6.31
CA PRO A 84 -12.09 -5.78 -5.82
C PRO A 84 -11.51 -4.99 -7.00
N VAL A 85 -11.47 -3.67 -6.85
CA VAL A 85 -11.06 -2.72 -7.91
C VAL A 85 -9.72 -2.05 -7.61
N GLY A 86 -9.14 -2.34 -6.45
CA GLY A 86 -7.86 -1.80 -6.04
C GLY A 86 -7.20 -2.64 -4.97
N PHE A 87 -5.96 -2.29 -4.64
CA PHE A 87 -5.17 -2.98 -3.63
C PHE A 87 -4.12 -2.05 -2.99
N GLY A 88 -3.63 -2.47 -1.82
CA GLY A 88 -2.45 -1.93 -1.17
C GLY A 88 -1.62 -3.06 -0.55
N LEU A 89 -0.33 -3.10 -0.87
CA LEU A 89 0.65 -4.01 -0.28
C LEU A 89 1.61 -3.20 0.56
N PHE A 90 1.70 -3.56 1.83
CA PHE A 90 2.69 -3.02 2.75
C PHE A 90 3.92 -3.92 2.78
N ARG A 91 5.08 -3.34 3.02
CA ARG A 91 6.33 -4.07 3.25
C ARG A 91 6.88 -3.67 4.61
N ALA A 92 7.20 -4.64 5.46
CA ALA A 92 7.86 -4.35 6.73
C ALA A 92 9.25 -3.74 6.49
N VAL A 93 9.54 -2.70 7.26
CA VAL A 93 10.85 -2.02 7.36
C VAL A 93 11.20 -1.91 8.85
N ASP A 94 12.44 -1.57 9.18
CA ASP A 94 13.00 -1.66 10.54
C ASP A 94 12.04 -1.20 11.64
N ASP A 95 11.47 0.02 11.53
CA ASP A 95 10.58 0.60 12.53
C ASP A 95 9.12 0.83 12.04
N GLY A 96 8.63 0.00 11.12
CA GLY A 96 7.24 0.06 10.71
C GLY A 96 6.96 -0.56 9.35
N TYR A 97 6.21 0.16 8.52
CA TYR A 97 5.86 -0.29 7.19
C TYR A 97 6.11 0.77 6.15
N GLU A 98 6.41 0.29 4.96
CA GLU A 98 6.28 1.03 3.72
C GLU A 98 4.96 0.65 3.06
N LEU A 99 4.16 1.60 2.57
CA LEU A 99 3.13 1.27 1.58
C LEU A 99 3.85 1.11 0.23
N TRP A 100 4.21 -0.15 -0.05
CA TRP A 100 5.14 -0.53 -1.11
C TRP A 100 4.50 -0.45 -2.50
N LEU A 101 3.29 -1.00 -2.65
CA LEU A 101 2.55 -0.96 -3.91
C LEU A 101 1.08 -0.66 -3.62
N ALA A 102 0.52 0.31 -4.34
CA ALA A 102 -0.90 0.59 -4.29
C ALA A 102 -1.41 0.85 -5.71
N GLY A 103 -2.49 0.19 -6.08
CA GLY A 103 -3.05 0.27 -7.44
C GLY A 103 -4.57 0.30 -7.40
N LEU A 104 -5.15 1.01 -8.35
CA LEU A 104 -6.58 1.12 -8.58
C LEU A 104 -6.84 1.00 -10.08
N GLU A 105 -7.94 0.38 -10.45
CA GLU A 105 -8.42 0.31 -11.83
C GLU A 105 -8.47 1.69 -12.50
N ALA A 106 -8.01 1.75 -13.74
CA ALA A 106 -7.81 3.02 -14.46
C ALA A 106 -9.09 3.86 -14.57
N HIS A 107 -10.23 3.21 -14.81
CA HIS A 107 -11.52 3.88 -15.00
C HIS A 107 -12.13 4.47 -13.71
N LEU A 108 -11.54 4.18 -12.54
CA LEU A 108 -11.92 4.75 -11.24
C LEU A 108 -10.99 5.87 -10.78
N ARG A 109 -9.89 6.12 -11.49
CA ARG A 109 -8.99 7.23 -11.21
C ARG A 109 -9.72 8.55 -11.47
N GLY A 110 -9.46 9.55 -10.62
CA GLY A 110 -10.14 10.87 -10.69
C GLY A 110 -11.56 10.91 -10.10
N LYS A 111 -12.14 9.77 -9.69
CA LYS A 111 -13.48 9.68 -9.10
C LYS A 111 -13.49 9.64 -7.56
N GLY A 112 -12.39 10.04 -6.91
CA GLY A 112 -12.26 10.02 -5.45
C GLY A 112 -11.92 8.64 -4.83
N HIS A 113 -12.05 7.53 -5.56
CA HIS A 113 -11.72 6.19 -5.06
C HIS A 113 -10.26 6.04 -4.61
N GLY A 114 -9.30 6.71 -5.28
CA GLY A 114 -7.90 6.69 -4.85
C GLY A 114 -7.69 7.30 -3.46
N ARG A 115 -8.34 8.44 -3.19
CA ARG A 115 -8.33 9.08 -1.87
C ARG A 115 -8.99 8.17 -0.83
N ALA A 116 -10.19 7.66 -1.12
CA ALA A 116 -10.92 6.77 -0.21
C ALA A 116 -10.13 5.49 0.11
N MET A 117 -9.48 4.90 -0.90
CA MET A 117 -8.65 3.71 -0.71
C MET A 117 -7.43 4.00 0.16
N LEU A 118 -6.68 5.09 -0.09
CA LEU A 118 -5.54 5.47 0.73
C LEU A 118 -5.95 5.79 2.18
N GLN A 119 -7.04 6.51 2.37
CA GLN A 119 -7.60 6.78 3.69
C GLN A 119 -7.93 5.48 4.43
N ALA A 120 -8.59 4.54 3.76
CA ALA A 120 -8.89 3.23 4.33
C ALA A 120 -7.60 2.45 4.67
N LEU A 121 -6.61 2.48 3.78
CA LEU A 121 -5.34 1.77 3.96
C LEU A 121 -4.61 2.29 5.20
N PHE A 122 -4.50 3.62 5.36
CA PHE A 122 -3.86 4.25 6.52
C PHE A 122 -4.64 4.10 7.82
N SER A 123 -5.93 3.75 7.76
CA SER A 123 -6.75 3.50 8.95
C SER A 123 -6.50 2.11 9.56
N THR A 124 -5.94 1.17 8.78
CA THR A 124 -5.55 -0.18 9.27
C THR A 124 -4.41 -0.12 10.27
N SER A 125 -4.21 -1.17 11.08
CA SER A 125 -3.10 -1.26 12.04
C SER A 125 -1.72 -1.14 11.34
N THR A 126 -1.56 -1.78 10.18
CA THR A 126 -0.36 -1.67 9.34
C THR A 126 -0.21 -0.27 8.75
N GLY A 127 -1.31 0.32 8.26
CA GLY A 127 -1.37 1.65 7.69
C GLY A 127 -0.98 2.76 8.67
N ARG A 128 -1.45 2.68 9.92
CA ARG A 128 -1.06 3.61 11.00
C ARG A 128 0.43 3.57 11.30
N ARG A 129 1.07 2.40 11.12
CA ARG A 129 2.51 2.22 11.28
C ARG A 129 3.30 2.49 10.00
N THR A 130 2.67 3.02 8.95
CA THR A 130 3.36 3.35 7.70
C THR A 130 4.21 4.60 7.86
N LYS A 131 5.50 4.45 7.59
CA LYS A 131 6.50 5.51 7.74
C LYS A 131 6.94 6.09 6.41
N VAL A 132 6.98 5.27 5.37
CA VAL A 132 7.56 5.64 4.08
C VAL A 132 6.63 5.26 2.94
N MET A 133 6.62 6.09 1.91
CA MET A 133 6.08 5.79 0.60
C MET A 133 7.02 6.30 -0.47
N ARG A 134 7.17 5.51 -1.53
CA ARG A 134 7.96 5.89 -2.71
C ARG A 134 7.02 6.06 -3.89
N VAL A 135 7.14 7.19 -4.57
CA VAL A 135 6.36 7.49 -5.77
C VAL A 135 7.33 7.70 -6.91
N ARG A 136 7.18 6.91 -7.98
CA ARG A 136 8.00 7.11 -9.19
C ARG A 136 7.64 8.42 -9.87
N ARG A 137 8.64 9.19 -10.28
CA ARG A 137 8.44 10.47 -10.98
C ARG A 137 7.81 10.30 -12.35
N SER A 138 8.03 9.14 -12.98
CA SER A 138 7.42 8.75 -14.24
C SER A 138 5.92 8.45 -14.14
N ALA A 139 5.37 8.31 -12.93
CA ALA A 139 3.95 8.02 -12.76
C ALA A 139 3.12 9.21 -13.22
N ARG A 140 2.16 8.98 -14.13
CA ARG A 140 1.22 10.03 -14.58
C ARG A 140 0.46 10.69 -13.41
N SER A 141 0.25 9.95 -12.33
CA SER A 141 -0.45 10.38 -11.12
C SER A 141 0.48 10.93 -10.02
N ALA A 142 1.78 11.10 -10.27
CA ALA A 142 2.75 11.49 -9.23
C ALA A 142 2.36 12.76 -8.47
N GLY A 143 1.95 13.82 -9.19
CA GLY A 143 1.52 15.08 -8.57
C GLY A 143 0.26 14.93 -7.72
N ALA A 144 -0.74 14.20 -8.21
CA ALA A 144 -1.98 13.94 -7.47
C ALA A 144 -1.71 13.09 -6.21
N LEU A 145 -0.84 12.09 -6.32
CA LEU A 145 -0.42 11.28 -5.17
C LEU A 145 0.33 12.13 -4.14
N ALA A 146 1.26 13.00 -4.56
CA ALA A 146 1.98 13.88 -3.65
C ALA A 146 1.03 14.74 -2.80
N HIS A 147 -0.03 15.29 -3.42
CA HIS A 147 -1.04 16.07 -2.71
C HIS A 147 -1.82 15.22 -1.69
N LEU A 148 -2.27 14.02 -2.10
CA LEU A 148 -2.98 13.10 -1.21
C LEU A 148 -2.10 12.61 -0.05
N LEU A 149 -0.81 12.41 -0.28
CA LEU A 149 0.14 12.00 0.75
C LEU A 149 0.36 13.12 1.78
N ALA A 150 0.40 14.38 1.34
CA ALA A 150 0.47 15.53 2.24
C ALA A 150 -0.76 15.61 3.17
N GLU A 151 -1.98 15.35 2.65
CA GLU A 151 -3.22 15.26 3.45
C GLU A 151 -3.12 14.20 4.57
N HIS A 152 -2.30 13.16 4.38
CA HIS A 152 -2.08 12.08 5.35
C HIS A 152 -0.80 12.25 6.19
N GLY A 153 -0.19 13.44 6.19
CA GLY A 153 0.95 13.79 7.04
C GLY A 153 2.29 13.27 6.52
N PHE A 154 2.39 12.91 5.24
CA PHE A 154 3.65 12.59 4.60
C PHE A 154 4.28 13.85 3.98
N THR A 155 5.59 13.98 4.12
CA THR A 155 6.39 15.06 3.53
C THR A 155 7.42 14.46 2.58
N ALA A 156 7.63 15.07 1.43
CA ALA A 156 8.72 14.68 0.54
C ALA A 156 10.07 15.02 1.19
N THR A 157 10.94 14.04 1.42
CA THR A 157 12.22 14.22 2.11
C THR A 157 13.43 13.95 1.24
N ARG A 158 13.30 13.08 0.24
CA ARG A 158 14.38 12.76 -0.70
C ARG A 158 13.83 12.62 -2.10
N GLU A 159 14.47 13.29 -3.04
CA GLU A 159 14.19 13.14 -4.46
C GLU A 159 15.38 12.51 -5.16
N THR A 160 15.10 11.60 -6.08
CA THR A 160 16.07 11.03 -7.01
C THR A 160 15.53 11.20 -8.42
N ASP A 161 16.34 10.89 -9.43
CA ASP A 161 15.88 10.92 -10.84
C ASP A 161 14.69 10.00 -11.12
N ARG A 162 14.50 8.97 -10.27
CA ARG A 162 13.48 7.92 -10.49
C ARG A 162 12.27 8.05 -9.58
N GLU A 163 12.47 8.47 -8.34
CA GLU A 163 11.46 8.43 -7.28
C GLU A 163 11.58 9.57 -6.27
N THR A 164 10.43 9.97 -5.74
CA THR A 164 10.29 10.86 -4.59
C THR A 164 9.92 10.03 -3.37
N TRP A 165 10.67 10.21 -2.29
CA TRP A 165 10.46 9.55 -1.00
C TRP A 165 9.63 10.45 -0.11
N PHE A 166 8.51 9.92 0.34
CA PHE A 166 7.58 10.57 1.25
C PHE A 166 7.70 9.89 2.61
N VAL A 167 8.03 10.67 3.64
CA VAL A 167 8.15 10.19 5.03
C VAL A 167 7.04 10.80 5.86
N ARG A 168 6.38 9.99 6.69
CA ARG A 168 5.36 10.46 7.63
C ARG A 168 6.04 11.16 8.81
N VAL A 169 5.91 12.49 8.86
CA VAL A 169 6.56 13.34 9.87
C VAL A 169 5.69 13.49 11.13
N ALA A 170 4.37 13.27 11.03
CA ALA A 170 3.47 13.39 12.16
C ALA A 170 3.39 12.09 13.00
N PRO A 171 3.43 12.17 14.34
CA PRO A 171 2.84 11.15 15.18
C PRO A 171 1.34 11.08 14.82
N LEU A 172 0.75 9.88 14.72
CA LEU A 172 -0.70 9.81 14.85
C LEU A 172 -1.08 10.53 16.16
N PRO A 173 -2.13 11.36 16.18
CA PRO A 173 -2.66 11.78 17.46
C PRO A 173 -2.90 10.51 18.28
N PRO A 174 -2.43 10.45 19.55
CA PRO A 174 -2.70 9.29 20.37
C PRO A 174 -4.19 9.02 20.35
N ASP A 175 -4.59 7.75 20.14
CA ASP A 175 -5.97 7.31 20.38
C ASP A 175 -6.33 7.89 21.74
N THR A 176 -7.21 8.91 21.76
CA THR A 176 -7.56 9.55 23.01
C THR A 176 -8.41 8.50 23.72
N PRO A 177 -7.96 7.88 24.83
CA PRO A 177 -8.87 7.04 25.57
C PRO A 177 -10.00 7.95 26.01
N ARG A 178 -11.20 7.68 25.47
CA ARG A 178 -12.43 8.37 25.82
C ARG A 178 -12.48 8.46 27.33
N ALA A 179 -12.33 9.69 27.86
CA ALA A 179 -12.30 9.95 29.28
C ALA A 179 -13.48 9.22 29.94
N ALA A 180 -13.16 8.33 30.88
CA ALA A 180 -14.17 7.70 31.71
C ALA A 180 -14.96 8.82 32.39
N ARG A 181 -16.27 8.86 32.13
CA ARG A 181 -17.20 9.76 32.83
C ARG A 181 -16.97 9.60 34.34
N PRO A 182 -16.89 10.68 35.12
CA PRO A 182 -16.88 10.57 36.57
C PRO A 182 -18.20 9.93 37.01
N ARG A 183 -18.09 8.81 37.74
CA ARG A 183 -19.21 8.24 38.48
C ARG A 183 -19.67 9.30 39.49
N ARG A 184 -20.91 9.77 39.37
CA ARG A 184 -21.57 10.57 40.41
C ARG A 184 -21.60 9.75 41.71
N PRO A 185 -21.26 10.32 42.87
CA PRO A 185 -21.54 9.67 44.13
C PRO A 185 -23.07 9.69 44.37
N LEU A 186 -23.57 8.54 44.83
CA LEU A 186 -24.92 8.40 45.37
C LEU A 186 -25.00 9.18 46.69
N HIS A 187 -25.97 10.10 46.77
CA HIS A 187 -26.57 10.55 48.02
C HIS A 187 -28.08 10.42 47.86
#